data_AF-A0A1C5FP20-F1
#
_entry.id   AF-A0A1C5FP20-F1
#
_cell.length_a   1.000
_cell.length_b   1.000
_cell.length_c   1.000
_cell.angle_alpha   90.00
_cell.angle_beta   90.00
_cell.angle_gamma   90.00
#
_symmetry.space_group_name_H-M   'P 1'
#
loop_
_entity.id
_entity.type
_entity.pdbx_description
1 polymer ?
#
loop_
_entity_poly.entity_id
_entity_poly.type
_entity_poly.pdbx_seq_one_letter_code
_entity_poly.pdbx_strand_id
1 'polypeptide(L)'
;ATVHNLTVSNLHTYYVLAGAIPVLVHNSNCGDVILGPGEGTADALRAFTSTKAETEFVFDSGAGRFLAGDRERIPGGLSPHEQLAEKAGMDRGTVLGGTLFRDNGRLVFTENSGHYGHRWTDATRQQFQKFMSDQGIDFDYRPWG
;
A
#
# COMPACT_ATOMS: atom_id res chain seq x y z
N ALA A 1 11.20 33.62 20.58
CA ALA A 1 11.84 32.39 20.08
C ALA A 1 12.61 32.75 18.82
N THR A 2 13.88 32.39 18.75
CA THR A 2 14.72 32.67 17.58
C THR A 2 14.80 31.39 16.77
N VAL A 3 14.35 31.43 15.51
CA VAL A 3 14.38 30.27 14.62
C VAL A 3 15.64 30.36 13.77
N HIS A 4 16.46 29.31 13.79
CA HIS A 4 17.62 29.18 12.92
C HIS A 4 17.21 28.34 11.69
N ASN A 5 17.06 28.99 10.54
CA ASN A 5 16.80 28.29 9.28
C ASN A 5 18.10 27.68 8.74
N LEU A 6 18.17 26.36 8.72
CA LEU A 6 19.15 25.60 7.93
C LEU A 6 18.43 24.96 6.75
N THR A 7 18.77 25.40 5.54
CA THR A 7 18.29 24.80 4.31
C THR A 7 19.08 23.51 4.06
N VAL A 8 18.49 22.36 4.37
CA VAL A 8 18.96 21.06 3.87
C VAL A 8 17.95 20.59 2.83
N SER A 9 18.47 20.33 1.63
CA SER A 9 17.75 19.91 0.43
C SER A 9 16.53 19.00 0.72
N ASN A 10 15.33 19.56 0.57
CA ASN A 10 14.03 18.89 0.42
C ASN A 10 13.63 17.76 1.39
N LEU A 11 14.24 17.66 2.58
CA LEU A 11 13.70 16.85 3.68
C LEU A 11 13.50 17.72 4.92
N HIS A 12 12.25 18.14 5.16
CA HIS A 12 11.88 18.87 6.36
C HIS A 12 11.84 17.92 7.56
N THR A 13 12.86 17.95 8.40
CA THR A 13 12.79 17.34 9.74
C THR A 13 12.47 18.46 10.74
N TYR A 14 11.24 18.49 11.25
CA TYR A 14 10.86 19.37 12.35
C TYR A 14 11.31 18.75 13.66
N TYR A 15 12.28 19.36 14.34
CA TYR A 15 12.54 19.08 15.75
C TYR A 15 11.68 20.02 16.60
N VAL A 16 10.67 19.47 17.29
CA VAL A 16 9.83 20.23 18.23
C VAL A 16 10.07 19.66 19.62
N LEU A 17 10.55 20.50 20.55
CA LEU A 17 10.59 20.16 21.97
C LEU A 17 9.17 20.28 22.54
N ALA A 18 8.46 19.15 22.62
CA ALA A 18 7.17 19.04 23.28
C ALA A 18 7.31 18.39 24.67
N GLY A 19 8.03 19.05 25.59
CA GLY A 19 8.18 18.56 26.97
C GLY A 19 8.78 17.14 27.06
N ALA A 20 8.34 16.35 28.04
CA ALA A 20 8.84 14.98 28.31
C ALA A 20 8.11 13.87 27.53
N ILE A 21 7.17 14.22 26.65
CA ILE A 21 6.40 13.23 25.87
C ILE A 21 6.94 13.24 24.43
N PRO A 22 7.54 12.14 23.95
CA PRO A 22 7.94 12.06 22.55
C PRO A 22 6.69 12.10 21.67
N VAL A 23 6.60 13.12 20.81
CA VAL A 23 5.59 13.21 19.76
C VAL A 23 6.24 12.73 18.46
N LEU A 24 5.77 11.58 17.96
CA LEU A 24 6.16 11.07 16.65
C LEU A 24 5.34 11.80 15.58
N VAL A 25 5.99 12.61 14.75
CA VAL A 25 5.33 13.31 13.64
C VAL A 25 5.67 12.58 12.34
N HIS A 26 4.67 11.95 11.73
CA HIS A 26 4.80 11.38 10.39
C HIS A 26 4.48 12.45 9.34
N ASN A 27 5.53 13.06 8.78
CA ASN A 27 5.42 13.87 7.57
C ASN A 27 5.31 12.94 6.35
N SER A 28 4.20 12.22 6.25
CA SER A 28 3.98 11.21 5.21
C SER A 28 3.57 11.87 3.90
N ASN A 29 4.52 12.00 2.98
CA ASN A 29 4.19 11.78 1.58
C ASN A 29 3.84 10.29 1.47
N CYS A 30 2.56 9.95 1.39
CA CYS A 30 2.06 8.57 1.29
C CYS A 30 2.49 7.94 -0.04
N GLY A 31 3.73 7.46 -0.10
CA GLY A 31 4.36 6.96 -1.32
C GLY A 31 3.85 5.59 -1.70
N ASP A 32 4.12 4.59 -0.86
CA ASP A 32 3.63 3.22 -1.01
C ASP A 32 3.76 2.51 0.34
N VAL A 33 3.06 1.39 0.50
CA VAL A 33 3.28 0.42 1.55
C VAL A 33 3.56 -0.95 0.96
N ILE A 34 4.70 -1.53 1.32
CA ILE A 34 5.10 -2.88 0.93
C ILE A 34 4.90 -3.83 2.11
N LEU A 35 4.59 -5.09 1.82
CA LEU A 35 4.52 -6.16 2.80
C LEU A 35 5.00 -7.46 2.15
N GLY A 36 5.99 -8.12 2.73
CA GLY A 36 6.52 -9.38 2.22
C GLY A 36 7.69 -9.93 3.05
N PRO A 37 8.28 -11.07 2.66
CA PRO A 37 9.41 -11.66 3.36
C PRO A 37 10.60 -10.69 3.45
N GLY A 38 10.90 -10.20 4.66
CA GLY A 38 11.99 -9.25 4.89
C GLY A 38 11.69 -7.81 4.45
N GLU A 39 10.44 -7.48 4.12
CA GLU A 39 10.05 -6.18 3.59
C GLU A 39 8.79 -5.61 4.25
N GLY A 40 8.88 -4.34 4.62
CA GLY A 40 7.77 -3.62 5.23
C GLY A 40 7.30 -4.25 6.54
N THR A 41 6.18 -3.76 7.05
CA THR A 41 5.57 -4.29 8.27
C THR A 41 4.05 -4.24 8.17
N ALA A 42 3.41 -5.15 8.88
CA ALA A 42 1.95 -5.13 9.01
C ALA A 42 1.45 -3.84 9.69
N ASP A 43 2.24 -3.25 10.60
CA ASP A 43 1.92 -1.95 11.20
C ASP A 43 1.95 -0.81 10.19
N ALA A 44 2.87 -0.83 9.24
CA ALA A 44 2.90 0.15 8.16
C ALA A 44 1.63 0.05 7.29
N LEU A 45 1.15 -1.17 7.01
CA LEU A 45 -0.11 -1.37 6.29
C LEU A 45 -1.33 -0.95 7.12
N ARG A 46 -1.34 -1.26 8.42
CA ARG A 46 -2.40 -0.80 9.35
C ARG A 46 -2.46 0.71 9.47
N ALA A 47 -1.31 1.39 9.43
CA ALA A 47 -1.20 2.85 9.50
C ALA A 47 -1.32 3.52 8.13
N PHE A 48 -1.26 2.77 7.03
CA PHE A 48 -1.27 3.31 5.67
C PHE A 48 -2.55 4.11 5.43
N THR A 49 -2.44 5.39 5.11
CA THR A 49 -3.56 6.24 4.73
C THR A 49 -3.36 6.73 3.31
N SER A 50 -4.45 6.76 2.55
CA SER A 50 -4.47 7.23 1.18
C SER A 50 -5.23 8.54 1.04
N THR A 51 -4.87 9.32 0.04
CA THR A 51 -5.64 10.49 -0.39
C THR A 51 -6.75 10.15 -1.39
N LYS A 52 -6.70 8.97 -1.99
CA LYS A 52 -7.68 8.43 -2.92
C LYS A 52 -8.80 7.70 -2.17
N ALA A 53 -10.01 7.72 -2.73
CA ALA A 53 -11.13 6.95 -2.19
C ALA A 53 -10.85 5.44 -2.24
N GLU A 54 -10.19 4.99 -3.31
CA GLU A 54 -9.66 3.64 -3.46
C GLU A 54 -8.21 3.72 -3.93
N THR A 55 -7.33 2.99 -3.27
CA THR A 55 -5.90 2.89 -3.59
C THR A 55 -5.59 1.58 -4.26
N GLU A 56 -4.73 1.63 -5.26
CA GLU A 56 -4.29 0.48 -6.02
C GLU A 56 -3.37 -0.42 -5.17
N PHE A 57 -3.50 -1.74 -5.34
CA PHE A 57 -2.50 -2.68 -4.85
C PHE A 57 -2.20 -3.77 -5.87
N VAL A 58 -1.01 -4.36 -5.74
CA VAL A 58 -0.61 -5.58 -6.41
C VAL A 58 -0.15 -6.63 -5.42
N PHE A 59 -0.41 -7.90 -5.73
CA PHE A 59 0.00 -9.04 -4.92
C PHE A 59 0.60 -10.15 -5.78
N ASP A 60 1.84 -10.50 -5.49
CA ASP A 60 2.50 -11.69 -6.02
C ASP A 60 2.22 -12.85 -5.07
N SER A 61 1.34 -13.76 -5.50
CA SER A 61 0.95 -14.92 -4.70
C SER A 61 2.02 -16.02 -4.64
N GLY A 62 2.96 -16.04 -5.59
CA GLY A 62 4.07 -16.98 -5.61
C GLY A 62 5.16 -16.59 -4.62
N ALA A 63 5.46 -15.29 -4.53
CA ALA A 63 6.46 -14.75 -3.61
C ALA A 63 5.89 -14.33 -2.24
N GLY A 64 4.56 -14.20 -2.12
CA GLY A 64 3.91 -13.68 -0.91
C GLY A 64 4.28 -12.21 -0.68
N ARG A 65 4.18 -11.38 -1.72
CA ARG A 65 4.64 -10.00 -1.69
C ARG A 65 3.55 -9.07 -2.17
N PHE A 66 3.29 -8.01 -1.40
CA PHE A 66 2.22 -7.05 -1.60
C PHE A 66 2.80 -5.65 -1.69
N LEU A 67 2.29 -4.85 -2.61
CA LEU A 67 2.58 -3.42 -2.68
C LEU A 67 1.29 -2.66 -2.94
N ALA A 68 1.01 -1.65 -2.12
CA ALA A 68 -0.05 -0.69 -2.37
C ALA A 68 0.48 0.73 -2.41
N GLY A 69 -0.18 1.59 -3.18
CA GLY A 69 0.12 3.01 -3.13
C GLY A 69 -0.63 3.81 -4.17
N ASP A 70 -0.62 5.11 -3.96
CA ASP A 70 -1.36 6.03 -4.81
C ASP A 70 -0.67 6.12 -6.17
N ARG A 71 -1.43 5.79 -7.21
CA ARG A 71 -0.98 5.79 -8.60
C ARG A 71 -2.02 6.44 -9.47
N GLU A 72 -1.53 7.29 -10.38
CA GLU A 72 -2.34 7.90 -11.39
C GLU A 72 -2.19 7.16 -12.71
N ARG A 73 -3.28 7.12 -13.47
CA ARG A 73 -3.26 6.52 -14.80
C ARG A 73 -2.41 7.40 -15.72
N ILE A 74 -1.46 6.78 -16.42
CA ILE A 74 -0.70 7.45 -17.48
C ILE A 74 -1.43 7.24 -18.81
N PRO A 75 -1.89 8.29 -19.50
CA PRO A 75 -2.53 8.15 -20.80
C PRO A 75 -1.58 7.49 -21.82
N GLY A 76 -1.98 6.35 -22.39
CA GLY A 76 -1.15 5.58 -23.33
C GLY A 76 0.05 4.87 -22.70
N GLY A 77 0.20 4.93 -21.38
CA GLY A 77 1.26 4.25 -20.63
C GLY A 77 0.73 3.12 -19.76
N LEU A 78 1.51 2.77 -18.74
CA LEU A 78 1.17 1.72 -17.78
C LEU A 78 -0.06 2.08 -16.95
N SER A 79 -0.91 1.08 -16.75
CA SER A 79 -1.96 1.16 -15.73
C SER A 79 -1.37 1.35 -14.32
N PRO A 80 -2.16 1.84 -13.36
CA PRO A 80 -1.71 1.95 -11.98
C PRO A 80 -1.18 0.64 -11.37
N HIS A 81 -1.82 -0.51 -11.64
CA HIS A 81 -1.31 -1.82 -11.21
C HIS A 81 0.03 -2.17 -11.85
N GLU A 82 0.19 -1.94 -13.16
CA GLU A 82 1.46 -2.21 -13.84
C GLU A 82 2.59 -1.33 -13.32
N GLN A 83 2.31 -0.08 -12.95
CA GLN A 83 3.29 0.81 -12.31
C GLN A 83 3.74 0.28 -10.95
N LEU A 84 2.82 -0.28 -10.15
CA LEU A 84 3.18 -0.91 -8.88
C LEU A 84 3.99 -2.19 -9.09
N ALA A 85 3.57 -3.04 -10.01
CA ALA A 85 4.27 -4.28 -10.33
C ALA A 85 5.70 -4.01 -10.84
N GLU A 86 5.86 -3.04 -11.74
CA GLU A 86 7.17 -2.62 -12.25
C GLU A 86 8.05 -2.06 -11.13
N LYS A 87 7.50 -1.19 -10.26
CA LYS A 87 8.23 -0.65 -9.11
C LYS A 87 8.69 -1.73 -8.14
N ALA A 88 7.85 -2.74 -7.88
CA ALA A 88 8.18 -3.84 -7.00
C ALA A 88 9.09 -4.89 -7.65
N GLY A 89 9.29 -4.85 -8.97
CA GLY A 89 9.93 -5.93 -9.71
C GLY A 89 9.12 -7.23 -9.70
N MET A 90 7.79 -7.13 -9.60
CA MET A 90 6.87 -8.26 -9.70
C MET A 90 6.56 -8.56 -11.17
N ASP A 91 6.32 -9.84 -11.48
CA ASP A 91 5.96 -10.23 -12.85
C ASP A 91 4.54 -9.79 -13.20
N ARG A 92 4.44 -8.81 -14.11
CA ARG A 92 3.18 -8.28 -14.64
C ARG A 92 2.30 -9.32 -15.33
N GLY A 93 2.84 -10.48 -15.69
CA GLY A 93 2.08 -11.60 -16.27
C GLY A 93 1.31 -12.42 -15.24
N THR A 94 1.74 -12.42 -13.97
CA THR A 94 1.23 -13.32 -12.93
C THR A 94 0.70 -12.58 -11.71
N VAL A 95 1.15 -11.35 -11.45
CA VAL A 95 0.72 -10.56 -10.30
C VAL A 95 -0.79 -10.31 -10.33
N LEU A 96 -1.42 -10.34 -9.15
CA LEU A 96 -2.81 -9.97 -8.96
C LEU A 96 -2.91 -8.46 -8.74
N GLY A 97 -4.04 -7.87 -9.12
CA GLY A 97 -4.34 -6.46 -8.86
C GLY A 97 -5.64 -6.30 -8.11
N GLY A 98 -5.76 -5.22 -7.36
CA GLY A 98 -7.02 -4.84 -6.73
C GLY A 98 -6.98 -3.41 -6.21
N THR A 99 -8.03 -3.05 -5.47
CA THR A 99 -8.04 -1.80 -4.70
C THR A 99 -8.18 -2.05 -3.22
N LEU A 100 -7.70 -1.12 -2.42
CA LEU A 100 -7.88 -1.08 -0.99
C LEU A 100 -8.45 0.27 -0.56
N PHE A 101 -9.24 0.27 0.50
CA PHE A 101 -9.73 1.48 1.14
C PHE A 101 -10.05 1.20 2.61
N ARG A 102 -10.56 2.21 3.32
CA ARG A 102 -11.09 2.03 4.68
C ARG A 102 -12.60 2.20 4.73
N ASP A 103 -13.25 1.27 5.40
CA ASP A 103 -14.66 1.32 5.76
C ASP A 103 -14.76 1.18 7.28
N ASN A 104 -15.32 2.18 7.96
CA ASN A 104 -15.41 2.23 9.43
C ASN A 104 -14.07 1.93 10.15
N GLY A 105 -12.95 2.40 9.59
CA GLY A 105 -11.60 2.21 10.14
C GLY A 105 -10.94 0.88 9.79
N ARG A 106 -11.68 -0.06 9.20
CA ARG A 106 -11.18 -1.38 8.79
C ARG A 106 -10.65 -1.33 7.36
N LEU A 107 -9.57 -2.08 7.08
CA LEU A 107 -9.08 -2.24 5.72
C LEU A 107 -10.05 -3.09 4.91
N VAL A 108 -10.38 -2.63 3.71
CA VAL A 108 -11.18 -3.39 2.75
C VAL A 108 -10.33 -3.61 1.52
N PHE A 109 -10.23 -4.86 1.07
CA PHE A 109 -9.57 -5.24 -0.18
C PHE A 109 -10.60 -5.71 -1.19
N THR A 110 -10.46 -5.26 -2.43
CA THR A 110 -11.31 -5.68 -3.55
C THR A 110 -10.47 -6.26 -4.68
N GLU A 111 -11.14 -6.96 -5.59
CA GLU A 111 -10.52 -7.48 -6.82
C GLU A 111 -10.53 -6.46 -7.99
N ASN A 112 -10.95 -5.22 -7.74
CA ASN A 112 -11.10 -4.19 -8.77
C ASN A 112 -9.76 -3.82 -9.42
N SER A 113 -9.50 -4.33 -10.61
CA SER A 113 -8.20 -4.12 -11.29
C SER A 113 -8.26 -4.11 -12.81
N GLY A 114 -9.47 -4.20 -13.38
CA GLY A 114 -9.68 -4.29 -14.82
C GLY A 114 -8.91 -5.46 -15.43
N HIS A 115 -7.76 -5.15 -16.06
CA HIS A 115 -6.93 -6.11 -16.78
C HIS A 115 -6.27 -7.20 -15.91
N TYR A 116 -6.11 -7.02 -14.59
CA TYR A 116 -5.63 -8.11 -13.71
C TYR A 116 -6.76 -8.92 -13.05
N GLY A 117 -8.02 -8.51 -13.22
CA GLY A 117 -9.17 -9.12 -12.54
C GLY A 117 -9.35 -10.60 -12.89
N HIS A 118 -9.07 -10.98 -14.14
CA HIS A 118 -9.19 -12.37 -14.63
C HIS A 118 -8.23 -13.37 -13.94
N ARG A 119 -7.27 -12.88 -13.14
CA ARG A 119 -6.28 -13.73 -12.43
C ARG A 119 -6.73 -14.11 -11.03
N TRP A 120 -7.79 -13.48 -10.52
CA TRP A 120 -8.42 -13.92 -9.28
C TRP A 120 -9.15 -15.25 -9.51
N THR A 121 -8.74 -16.24 -8.74
CA THR A 121 -9.33 -17.58 -8.65
C THR A 121 -9.60 -17.86 -7.18
N ASP A 122 -10.37 -18.91 -6.88
CA ASP A 122 -10.59 -19.30 -5.48
C ASP A 122 -9.27 -19.60 -4.76
N ALA A 123 -8.30 -20.19 -5.46
CA ALA A 123 -6.99 -20.49 -4.91
C ALA A 123 -6.17 -19.23 -4.61
N THR A 124 -6.07 -18.29 -5.56
CA THR A 124 -5.30 -17.05 -5.37
C THR A 124 -5.96 -16.11 -4.36
N ARG A 125 -7.30 -16.13 -4.27
CA ARG A 125 -8.07 -15.46 -3.23
C ARG A 125 -7.76 -16.00 -1.84
N GLN A 126 -7.77 -17.32 -1.67
CA GLN A 126 -7.41 -17.94 -0.40
C GLN A 126 -5.96 -17.65 -0.01
N GLN A 127 -5.03 -17.66 -0.97
CA GLN A 127 -3.63 -17.31 -0.73
C GLN A 127 -3.48 -15.86 -0.25
N PHE A 128 -4.16 -14.91 -0.89
CA PHE A 128 -4.14 -13.50 -0.47
C PHE A 128 -4.71 -13.31 0.94
N GLN A 129 -5.90 -13.87 1.20
CA GLN A 129 -6.55 -13.72 2.50
C GLN A 129 -5.70 -14.34 3.61
N LYS A 130 -5.14 -15.53 3.36
CA LYS A 130 -4.22 -16.18 4.30
C LYS A 130 -2.98 -15.32 4.53
N PHE A 131 -2.37 -14.79 3.47
CA PHE A 131 -1.20 -13.91 3.58
C PHE A 131 -1.48 -12.71 4.50
N MET A 132 -2.61 -12.02 4.31
CA MET A 132 -2.99 -10.89 5.16
C MET A 132 -3.26 -11.31 6.61
N SER A 133 -3.99 -12.40 6.83
CA SER A 133 -4.29 -12.91 8.17
C SER A 133 -3.04 -13.36 8.91
N ASP A 134 -2.07 -14.01 8.26
CA ASP A 134 -0.80 -14.43 8.85
C ASP A 134 0.03 -13.23 9.36
N GLN A 135 -0.15 -12.05 8.75
CA GLN A 135 0.48 -10.78 9.14
C GLN A 135 -0.31 -10.07 10.27
N GLY A 136 -1.39 -10.69 10.76
CA GLY A 136 -2.29 -10.10 11.77
C GLY A 136 -3.06 -8.89 11.25
N ILE A 137 -3.28 -8.80 9.93
CA ILE A 137 -4.11 -7.75 9.35
C ILE A 137 -5.57 -8.13 9.52
N ASP A 138 -6.35 -7.21 10.06
CA ASP A 138 -7.80 -7.33 10.17
C ASP A 138 -8.47 -6.61 8.99
N PHE A 139 -9.22 -7.33 8.18
CA PHE A 139 -9.72 -6.81 6.89
C PHE A 139 -11.02 -7.45 6.42
N ASP A 140 -11.78 -6.68 5.65
CA ASP A 140 -12.86 -7.20 4.81
C ASP A 140 -12.36 -7.47 3.40
N TYR A 141 -12.93 -8.48 2.76
CA TYR A 141 -12.60 -8.85 1.40
C TYR A 141 -13.86 -8.86 0.53
N ARG A 142 -13.83 -8.13 -0.59
CA ARG A 142 -14.93 -8.02 -1.54
C ARG A 142 -14.50 -8.60 -2.88
N PRO A 143 -14.86 -9.86 -3.19
CA PRO A 143 -14.54 -10.45 -4.48
C PRO A 143 -15.27 -9.71 -5.61
N TRP A 144 -14.82 -9.89 -6.84
CA TRP A 144 -15.48 -9.34 -8.00
C TRP A 144 -16.84 -10.02 -8.23
N GLY A 145 -17.89 -9.22 -8.47
CA GLY A 145 -19.27 -9.69 -8.65
C GLY A 145 -20.21 -8.57 -9.07
#